data_AF-A0A1P8MWG1-F1
#
_entry.id   AF-A0A1P8MWG1-F1
#
_cell.length_a   1.000
_cell.length_b   1.000
_cell.length_c   1.000
_cell.angle_alpha   90.00
_cell.angle_beta   90.00
_cell.angle_gamma   90.00
#
_symmetry.space_group_name_H-M   'P 1'
#
loop_
_entity.id
_entity.type
_entity.pdbx_description
1 polymer ?
#
loop_
_entity_poly.entity_id
_entity_poly.type
_entity_poly.pdbx_seq_one_letter_code
_entity_poly.pdbx_strand_id
1 'polypeptide(L)'
;MTSWFPLLAGVGLGGATVALMAIGGVMHQRGTWATIMVAIASFYVVFAIQTGDTLEIVVHTGLAAGFTALAIIGARTSSWILAAALLGHGIFDVFAGSVIANPAPGWWGPFCLGIDVVLALTLAAMLLRGRTLD
;
A
#
# COMPACT_ATOMS: atom_id res chain seq x y z
N MET A 1 -13.53 13.66 -13.76
CA MET A 1 -14.23 12.38 -13.46
C MET A 1 -14.19 12.19 -11.96
N THR A 2 -15.33 11.94 -11.32
CA THR A 2 -15.44 11.89 -9.85
C THR A 2 -14.56 10.78 -9.25
N SER A 3 -13.59 11.16 -8.42
CA SER A 3 -12.64 10.27 -7.73
C SER A 3 -13.29 9.27 -6.76
N TRP A 4 -14.59 9.39 -6.51
CA TRP A 4 -15.36 8.52 -5.63
C TRP A 4 -15.44 7.07 -6.10
N PHE A 5 -15.58 6.81 -7.40
CA PHE A 5 -15.72 5.42 -7.88
C PHE A 5 -14.43 4.60 -7.69
N PRO A 6 -13.24 5.07 -8.12
CA PRO A 6 -11.99 4.35 -7.85
C PRO A 6 -11.73 4.17 -6.35
N LEU A 7 -12.01 5.19 -5.53
CA LEU A 7 -11.87 5.10 -4.08
C LEU A 7 -12.76 4.00 -3.48
N LEU A 8 -14.05 3.98 -3.82
CA LEU A 8 -14.99 2.97 -3.33
C LEU A 8 -14.62 1.56 -3.82
N ALA A 9 -14.14 1.43 -5.05
CA ALA A 9 -13.61 0.17 -5.56
C ALA A 9 -12.38 -0.31 -4.76
N GLY A 10 -11.47 0.60 -4.43
CA GLY A 10 -10.31 0.33 -3.56
C GLY A 10 -10.72 -0.11 -2.16
N VAL A 11 -11.68 0.59 -1.54
CA VAL A 11 -12.25 0.21 -0.23
C VAL A 11 -12.89 -1.18 -0.30
N GLY A 12 -13.69 -1.44 -1.33
CA GLY A 12 -14.34 -2.74 -1.54
C GLY A 12 -13.32 -3.87 -1.70
N LEU A 13 -12.28 -3.66 -2.51
CA LEU A 13 -11.21 -4.63 -2.71
C LEU A 13 -10.36 -4.83 -1.44
N GLY A 14 -10.08 -3.76 -0.68
CA GLY A 14 -9.39 -3.85 0.61
C GLY A 14 -10.19 -4.68 1.61
N GLY A 15 -11.51 -4.46 1.68
CA GLY A 15 -12.40 -5.26 2.53
C GLY A 15 -12.44 -6.73 2.12
N ALA A 16 -12.54 -7.01 0.82
CA ALA A 16 -12.47 -8.36 0.28
C ALA A 16 -11.13 -9.04 0.57
N THR A 17 -10.01 -8.32 0.40
CA THR A 17 -8.66 -8.80 0.72
C THR A 17 -8.55 -9.18 2.19
N VAL A 18 -9.01 -8.32 3.11
CA VAL A 18 -9.04 -8.61 4.55
C VAL A 18 -9.90 -9.83 4.86
N ALA A 19 -11.09 -9.94 4.25
CA ALA A 19 -11.96 -11.09 4.44
C ALA A 19 -11.31 -12.40 3.97
N LEU A 20 -10.67 -12.39 2.79
CA LEU A 20 -9.95 -13.55 2.26
C LEU A 20 -8.75 -13.92 3.13
N MET A 21 -7.99 -12.94 3.62
CA MET A 21 -6.90 -13.17 4.57
C MET A 21 -7.40 -13.78 5.88
N ALA A 22 -8.57 -13.35 6.36
CA ALA A 22 -9.20 -13.92 7.55
C ALA A 22 -9.66 -15.36 7.32
N ILE A 23 -10.31 -15.65 6.19
CA ILE A 23 -10.73 -17.00 5.79
C ILE A 23 -9.51 -17.93 5.62
N GLY A 24 -8.45 -17.43 4.99
CA GLY A 24 -7.21 -18.16 4.80
C GLY A 24 -6.35 -18.29 6.07
N GLY A 25 -6.76 -17.66 7.17
CA GLY A 25 -6.04 -17.72 8.44
C GLY A 25 -4.69 -17.01 8.43
N VAL A 26 -4.36 -16.16 7.43
CA VAL A 26 -3.04 -15.53 7.29
C VAL A 26 -2.93 -14.16 7.97
N MET A 27 -4.02 -13.66 8.58
CA MET A 27 -4.05 -12.35 9.24
C MET A 27 -2.99 -12.17 10.33
N HIS A 28 -2.56 -13.26 10.97
CA HIS A 28 -1.58 -13.25 12.06
C HIS A 28 -0.13 -13.28 11.57
N GLN A 29 0.13 -13.37 10.26
CA GLN A 29 1.49 -13.46 9.73
C GLN A 29 1.98 -12.08 9.32
N ARG A 30 3.10 -11.60 9.89
CA ARG A 30 3.72 -10.33 9.48
C ARG A 30 4.12 -10.35 8.00
N GLY A 31 4.53 -11.52 7.51
CA GLY A 31 4.86 -11.74 6.11
C GLY A 31 3.73 -11.34 5.15
N THR A 32 2.48 -11.67 5.49
CA THR A 32 1.31 -11.33 4.64
C THR A 32 1.18 -9.83 4.43
N TRP A 33 1.23 -9.05 5.51
CA TRP A 33 1.13 -7.60 5.45
C TRP A 33 2.32 -6.96 4.72
N ALA A 34 3.53 -7.49 4.95
CA ALA A 34 4.73 -7.03 4.26
C ALA A 34 4.69 -7.31 2.75
N THR A 35 4.25 -8.51 2.35
CA THR A 35 4.08 -8.87 0.94
C THR A 35 3.07 -7.97 0.24
N ILE A 36 1.96 -7.64 0.90
CA ILE A 36 0.96 -6.71 0.36
C ILE A 36 1.57 -5.33 0.14
N MET A 37 2.31 -4.79 1.13
CA MET A 37 2.99 -3.50 1.00
C MET A 37 3.97 -3.50 -0.19
N VAL A 38 4.80 -4.54 -0.32
CA VAL A 38 5.75 -4.66 -1.44
C VAL A 38 5.01 -4.73 -2.78
N ALA A 39 3.92 -5.50 -2.86
CA ALA A 39 3.14 -5.66 -4.08
C ALA A 39 2.52 -4.32 -4.52
N ILE A 40 1.91 -3.58 -3.61
CA ILE A 40 1.27 -2.30 -3.90
C ILE A 40 2.30 -1.25 -4.35
N ALA A 41 3.43 -1.12 -3.63
CA ALA A 41 4.49 -0.17 -3.96
C ALA A 41 5.13 -0.41 -5.33
N SER A 42 5.12 -1.65 -5.83
CA SER A 42 5.78 -2.01 -7.10
C SER A 42 5.06 -1.47 -8.34
N PHE A 43 3.76 -1.13 -8.25
CA PHE A 43 2.98 -0.70 -9.43
C PHE A 43 3.46 0.62 -10.03
N TYR A 44 3.95 1.56 -9.22
CA TYR A 44 4.50 2.82 -9.73
C TYR A 44 5.73 2.61 -10.63
N VAL A 45 6.54 1.59 -10.34
CA VAL A 45 7.67 1.20 -11.20
C VAL A 45 7.16 0.71 -12.55
N VAL A 46 6.09 -0.08 -12.56
CA VAL A 46 5.47 -0.57 -13.80
C VAL A 46 4.93 0.60 -14.63
N PHE A 47 4.26 1.57 -14.00
CA PHE A 47 3.77 2.75 -14.70
C PHE A 47 4.92 3.59 -15.27
N ALA A 48 5.99 3.80 -14.50
CA ALA A 48 7.16 4.54 -14.97
C ALA A 48 7.87 3.84 -16.15
N ILE A 49 7.96 2.51 -16.12
CA ILE A 49 8.50 1.74 -17.26
C ILE A 49 7.60 1.90 -18.48
N GLN A 50 6.28 1.95 -18.30
CA GLN A 50 5.31 2.13 -19.39
C GLN A 50 5.38 3.53 -20.01
N THR A 51 5.62 4.59 -19.24
CA THR A 51 5.80 5.96 -19.78
C THR A 51 7.14 6.13 -20.50
N GLY A 52 8.16 5.34 -20.11
CA GLY A 52 9.47 5.31 -20.75
C GLY A 52 10.41 6.44 -20.32
N ASP A 53 10.03 7.21 -19.30
CA ASP A 53 10.87 8.28 -18.76
C ASP A 53 11.87 7.74 -17.72
N THR A 54 13.16 7.90 -18.00
CA THR A 54 14.24 7.37 -17.13
C THR A 54 14.23 7.98 -15.74
N LEU A 55 13.88 9.26 -15.60
CA LEU A 55 13.85 9.94 -14.30
C LEU A 55 12.67 9.40 -13.47
N GLU A 56 11.50 9.23 -14.07
CA GLU A 56 10.34 8.60 -13.42
C GLU A 56 10.70 7.19 -12.96
N ILE A 57 11.37 6.39 -13.80
CA ILE A 57 11.78 5.03 -13.44
C ILE A 57 12.69 5.03 -12.21
N VAL A 58 13.72 5.88 -12.20
CA VAL A 58 14.67 5.97 -11.07
C VAL A 58 13.97 6.42 -9.79
N VAL A 59 13.16 7.47 -9.86
CA VAL A 59 12.45 8.02 -8.70
C VAL A 59 11.47 7.01 -8.12
N HIS A 60 10.61 6.42 -8.95
CA HIS A 60 9.59 5.48 -8.49
C HIS A 60 10.19 4.14 -8.05
N THR A 61 11.31 3.71 -8.63
CA THR A 61 12.08 2.56 -8.12
C THR A 61 12.65 2.85 -6.74
N GLY A 62 13.21 4.05 -6.51
CA GLY A 62 13.71 4.47 -5.20
C GLY A 62 12.62 4.50 -4.13
N LEU A 63 11.44 5.02 -4.47
CA LEU A 63 10.27 5.05 -3.59
C LEU A 63 9.76 3.65 -3.26
N ALA A 64 9.62 2.78 -4.28
CA ALA A 64 9.24 1.38 -4.09
C ALA A 64 10.26 0.64 -3.20
N ALA A 65 11.56 0.90 -3.36
CA ALA A 65 12.61 0.36 -2.49
C ALA A 65 12.48 0.87 -1.05
N GLY A 66 12.13 2.14 -0.85
CA GLY A 66 11.86 2.71 0.47
C GLY A 66 10.70 2.02 1.19
N PHE A 67 9.55 1.86 0.52
CA PHE A 67 8.41 1.13 1.08
C PHE A 67 8.71 -0.35 1.31
N THR A 68 9.50 -0.98 0.43
CA THR A 68 9.97 -2.36 0.62
C THR A 68 10.86 -2.47 1.85
N ALA A 69 11.76 -1.52 2.07
CA ALA A 69 12.59 -1.49 3.28
C ALA A 69 11.73 -1.33 4.54
N LEU A 70 10.75 -0.42 4.53
CA LEU A 70 9.79 -0.28 5.64
C LEU A 70 9.00 -1.56 5.89
N ALA A 71 8.57 -2.25 4.82
CA ALA A 71 7.87 -3.53 4.92
C ALA A 71 8.74 -4.61 5.59
N ILE A 72 10.00 -4.73 5.17
CA ILE A 72 10.95 -5.70 5.74
C ILE A 72 11.26 -5.36 7.19
N ILE A 73 11.55 -4.10 7.50
CA ILE A 73 11.82 -3.63 8.87
C ILE A 73 10.60 -3.91 9.75
N GLY A 74 9.40 -3.54 9.29
CA GLY A 74 8.17 -3.76 10.03
C GLY A 74 7.85 -5.24 10.25
N ALA A 75 8.11 -6.10 9.27
CA ALA A 75 7.98 -7.54 9.44
C ALA A 75 8.95 -8.09 10.50
N ARG A 76 10.19 -7.60 10.53
CA ARG A 76 11.23 -8.08 11.45
C ARG A 76 11.12 -7.52 12.86
N THR A 77 10.60 -6.29 13.01
CA THR A 77 10.70 -5.53 14.27
C THR A 77 9.34 -5.20 14.85
N SER A 78 8.49 -4.48 14.12
CA SER A 78 7.24 -3.94 14.64
C SER A 78 6.16 -3.85 13.57
N SER A 79 5.04 -4.51 13.84
CA SER A 79 3.85 -4.45 13.00
C SER A 79 3.22 -3.06 12.92
N TRP A 80 3.52 -2.15 13.86
CA TRP A 80 3.11 -0.75 13.75
C TRP A 80 3.81 -0.04 12.58
N ILE A 81 5.03 -0.44 12.23
CA ILE A 81 5.73 0.09 11.05
C ILE A 81 5.00 -0.37 9.78
N LEU A 82 4.49 -1.61 9.74
CA LEU A 82 3.69 -2.09 8.61
C LEU A 82 2.39 -1.28 8.45
N ALA A 83 1.68 -1.03 9.56
CA ALA A 83 0.47 -0.20 9.52
C ALA A 83 0.77 1.23 9.06
N ALA A 84 1.86 1.82 9.56
CA ALA A 84 2.30 3.15 9.16
C ALA A 84 2.77 3.21 7.70
N ALA A 85 3.44 2.16 7.20
CA ALA A 85 3.89 2.08 5.81
C ALA A 85 2.70 2.00 4.85
N LEU A 86 1.69 1.17 5.15
CA LEU A 86 0.46 1.09 4.36
C LEU A 86 -0.26 2.43 4.31
N LEU A 87 -0.48 3.06 5.46
CA LEU A 87 -1.13 4.37 5.52
C LEU A 87 -0.30 5.45 4.80
N GLY A 88 1.02 5.43 5.00
CA GLY A 88 1.95 6.36 4.37
C GLY A 88 1.98 6.22 2.85
N HIS A 89 1.83 5.01 2.33
CA HIS A 89 1.70 4.76 0.90
C HIS A 89 0.41 5.35 0.33
N GLY A 90 -0.74 5.10 0.97
CA GLY A 90 -2.00 5.69 0.53
C GLY A 90 -1.99 7.22 0.54
N ILE A 91 -1.32 7.82 1.53
CA ILE A 91 -1.09 9.28 1.57
C ILE A 91 -0.17 9.70 0.43
N PHE A 92 0.96 9.01 0.23
CA PHE A 92 1.87 9.27 -0.87
C PHE A 92 1.14 9.28 -2.22
N ASP A 93 0.23 8.34 -2.47
CA ASP A 93 -0.51 8.21 -3.72
C ASP A 93 -1.42 9.40 -4.05
N VAL A 94 -1.91 10.12 -3.03
CA VAL A 94 -2.73 11.33 -3.22
C VAL A 94 -1.87 12.57 -3.44
N PHE A 95 -0.73 12.65 -2.76
CA PHE A 95 0.11 13.86 -2.76
C PHE A 95 1.26 13.80 -3.77
N ALA A 96 1.71 12.63 -4.19
CA ALA A 96 2.87 12.46 -5.06
C ALA A 96 2.72 13.25 -6.35
N GLY A 97 1.55 13.20 -7.00
CA GLY A 97 1.31 13.96 -8.24
C GLY A 97 1.33 15.47 -8.10
N SER A 98 1.34 16.02 -6.88
CA SER A 98 1.52 17.46 -6.65
C SER A 98 2.97 17.89 -6.46
N VAL A 99 3.89 16.92 -6.28
CA VAL A 99 5.30 17.17 -5.93
C VAL A 99 6.26 16.57 -6.95
N ILE A 100 5.91 15.42 -7.52
CA ILE A 100 6.73 14.68 -8.48
C ILE A 100 5.90 14.30 -9.72
N ALA A 101 6.60 14.06 -10.83
CA ALA A 101 5.98 13.51 -12.03
C ALA A 101 5.32 12.16 -11.70
N ASN A 102 4.04 12.05 -12.05
CA ASN A 102 3.20 10.91 -11.70
C ASN A 102 2.89 10.10 -12.97
N PRO A 103 3.53 8.94 -13.17
CA PRO A 103 3.28 8.07 -14.31
C PRO A 103 1.96 7.32 -14.19
N ALA A 104 1.35 7.29 -13.01
CA ALA A 104 0.15 6.52 -12.76
C ALA A 104 -1.09 7.20 -13.38
N PRO A 105 -2.06 6.41 -13.88
CA PRO A 105 -3.35 6.95 -14.29
C PRO A 105 -4.03 7.73 -13.17
N GLY A 106 -4.80 8.78 -13.51
CA GLY A 106 -5.45 9.64 -12.50
C GLY A 106 -6.46 8.95 -11.56
N TRP A 107 -6.86 7.72 -11.86
CA TRP A 107 -7.71 6.91 -10.98
C TRP A 107 -6.92 6.08 -9.95
N TRP A 108 -5.61 5.89 -10.16
CA TRP A 108 -4.77 5.03 -9.35
C TRP A 108 -4.67 5.53 -7.90
N GLY A 109 -4.34 6.80 -7.71
CA GLY A 109 -4.14 7.37 -6.37
C GLY A 109 -5.37 7.21 -5.46
N PRO A 110 -6.59 7.60 -5.88
CA PRO A 110 -7.80 7.38 -5.09
C PRO A 110 -8.10 5.89 -4.84
N PHE A 111 -7.84 5.01 -5.81
CA PHE A 111 -8.01 3.57 -5.63
C PHE A 111 -7.07 2.99 -4.59
N CYS A 112 -5.77 3.31 -4.68
CA CYS A 112 -4.75 2.86 -3.74
C CYS A 112 -5.00 3.40 -2.34
N LEU A 113 -5.38 4.67 -2.19
CA LEU A 113 -5.80 5.22 -0.90
C LEU A 113 -6.90 4.37 -0.23
N GLY A 114 -7.91 3.95 -1.01
CA GLY A 114 -9.01 3.15 -0.50
C GLY A 114 -8.57 1.80 0.07
N ILE A 115 -7.76 1.05 -0.67
CA ILE A 115 -7.25 -0.25 -0.24
C ILE A 115 -6.26 -0.10 0.94
N ASP A 116 -5.35 0.87 0.86
CA ASP A 116 -4.30 1.10 1.85
C ASP A 116 -4.87 1.48 3.20
N VAL A 117 -5.88 2.37 3.23
CA VAL A 117 -6.55 2.77 4.47
C VAL A 117 -7.27 1.59 5.10
N VAL A 118 -7.98 0.77 4.32
CA VAL A 118 -8.66 -0.42 4.87
C VAL A 118 -7.66 -1.40 5.48
N LEU A 119 -6.55 -1.67 4.79
CA LEU A 119 -5.50 -2.56 5.28
C LEU A 119 -4.83 -1.99 6.53
N ALA A 120 -4.43 -0.71 6.50
CA ALA A 120 -3.76 -0.04 7.61
C ALA A 120 -4.64 0.00 8.86
N LEU A 121 -5.91 0.39 8.72
CA LEU A 121 -6.86 0.45 9.83
C LEU A 121 -7.17 -0.94 10.39
N THR A 122 -7.27 -1.95 9.53
CA THR A 122 -7.47 -3.34 9.99
C THR A 122 -6.29 -3.82 10.82
N LEU A 123 -5.07 -3.62 10.31
CA LEU A 123 -3.85 -4.00 11.03
C LEU A 123 -3.72 -3.22 12.35
N ALA A 124 -3.91 -1.89 12.32
CA ALA A 124 -3.87 -1.07 13.52
C ALA A 124 -4.92 -1.50 14.55
N ALA A 125 -6.15 -1.81 14.13
CA ALA A 125 -7.20 -2.31 15.02
C ALA A 125 -6.83 -3.66 15.65
N MET A 126 -6.16 -4.56 14.91
CA MET A 126 -5.64 -5.81 15.46
C MET A 126 -4.58 -5.56 16.54
N LEU A 127 -3.64 -4.64 16.28
CA LEU A 127 -2.58 -4.29 17.23
C LEU A 127 -3.13 -3.63 18.50
N LEU A 128 -4.10 -2.73 18.35
CA LEU A 128 -4.79 -2.08 19.47
C LEU A 128 -5.56 -3.06 20.34
N ARG A 129 -6.04 -4.17 19.76
CA ARG A 129 -6.69 -5.27 20.49
C ARG A 129 -5.69 -6.26 21.12
N GLY A 130 -4.39 -5.95 21.09
CA GLY A 130 -3.34 -6.78 21.66
C GLY A 130 -3.04 -8.04 20.85
N ARG A 131 -3.45 -8.13 19.58
CA ARG A 131 -3.11 -9.28 18.73
C ARG A 131 -1.64 -9.18 18.34
N THR A 132 -0.89 -10.23 18.64
CA THR A 132 0.47 -10.40 18.14
C THR A 132 0.43 -11.00 16.75
N LEU A 133 1.37 -10.57 15.90
CA LEU A 133 1.63 -11.18 14.61
C LEU A 133 2.96 -11.93 14.69
N ASP A 134 2.96 -13.13 14.13
CA ASP A 134 4.10 -14.05 14.03
C ASP A 134 5.01 -13.68 12.84
#